data_AF-A0A7J4KAF9-F1
#
_entry.id   AF-A0A7J4KAF9-F1
#
_cell.length_a   1.000
_cell.length_b   1.000
_cell.length_c   1.000
_cell.angle_alpha   90.00
_cell.angle_beta   90.00
_cell.angle_gamma   90.00
#
_symmetry.space_group_name_H-M   'P 1'
#
loop_
_entity.id
_entity.type
_entity.pdbx_description
1 polymer ?
#
loop_
_entity_poly.entity_id
_entity_poly.type
_entity_poly.pdbx_seq_one_letter_code
_entity_poly.pdbx_strand_id
1 'polypeptide(L)'
;MDVPVELINQFVFLVGEITILVLLGSIVFAILVVILITVSIRRGSIIFPALIKSGMVLTEGLVKALFRLFGLEDNQVHAFFIQLHNSMNRKAFEAIPVEERALFLPQCLRSSKCPAHLTPEGLKCKRCGLCMIGSWLPVFEQMGYRVFSVPGSSFIKRMVKKYHPKAIIGVG
;
A
#
# COMPACT_ATOMS: atom_id res chain seq x y z
N MET A 1 41.59 31.53 33.75
CA MET A 1 41.70 30.94 32.40
C MET A 1 40.77 31.71 31.51
N ASP A 2 41.24 32.85 31.00
CA ASP A 2 40.43 33.72 30.15
C ASP A 2 40.48 33.16 28.74
N VAL A 3 39.33 32.64 28.28
CA VAL A 3 39.19 32.22 26.88
C VAL A 3 39.33 33.49 26.03
N PRO A 4 40.23 33.52 25.04
CA PRO A 4 40.42 34.72 24.22
C PRO A 4 39.11 35.07 23.51
N VAL A 5 38.69 36.33 23.66
CA VAL A 5 37.42 36.88 23.09
C VAL A 5 37.34 36.65 21.58
N GLU A 6 38.50 36.61 20.90
CA GLU A 6 38.63 36.31 19.47
C GLU A 6 38.16 34.88 19.12
N LEU A 7 38.44 33.89 19.97
CA LEU A 7 37.99 32.51 19.78
C LEU A 7 36.47 32.38 19.95
N ILE A 8 35.89 33.12 20.89
CA ILE A 8 34.43 33.16 21.11
C ILE A 8 33.75 33.79 19.88
N ASN A 9 34.29 34.89 19.36
CA ASN A 9 33.75 35.54 18.17
C ASN A 9 33.83 34.62 16.94
N GLN A 10 34.97 33.96 16.71
CA GLN A 10 35.11 32.99 15.60
C GLN A 10 34.10 31.84 15.70
N PHE A 11 33.87 31.32 16.91
CA PHE A 11 32.88 30.27 17.14
C PHE A 11 31.46 30.74 16.85
N VAL A 12 31.09 31.94 17.31
CA VAL A 12 29.76 32.52 17.06
C VAL A 12 29.51 32.75 15.57
N PHE A 13 30.51 33.24 14.82
CA PHE A 13 30.39 33.43 13.37
C PHE A 13 30.23 32.10 12.62
N LEU A 14 31.01 31.08 12.99
CA LEU A 14 30.92 29.75 12.36
C LEU A 14 29.55 29.11 12.58
N VAL A 15 29.03 29.17 13.82
CA VAL A 15 27.69 28.64 14.14
C VAL A 15 26.61 29.43 13.38
N GLY A 16 26.76 30.74 13.26
CA GLY A 16 25.86 31.60 12.48
C GLY A 16 25.81 31.21 11.00
N GLU A 17 26.97 31.03 10.36
CA GLU A 17 27.06 30.65 8.94
C GLU A 17 26.42 29.27 8.68
N ILE A 18 26.74 28.28 9.52
CA ILE A 18 26.14 26.94 9.43
C ILE A 18 24.62 27.02 9.58
N THR A 19 24.14 27.81 10.53
CA THR A 19 22.68 27.95 10.78
C THR A 19 21.97 28.54 9.57
N ILE A 20 22.54 29.58 8.95
CA ILE A 20 21.98 30.20 7.75
C ILE A 20 21.98 29.22 6.57
N LEU A 21 23.07 28.47 6.37
CA LEU A 21 23.15 27.45 5.32
C LEU A 21 22.10 26.34 5.51
N VAL A 22 21.90 25.88 6.74
CA VAL A 22 20.88 24.87 7.05
C VAL A 22 19.47 25.42 6.80
N LEU A 23 19.19 26.66 7.20
CA LEU A 23 17.91 27.31 6.96
C LEU A 23 17.62 27.45 5.46
N LEU A 24 18.56 27.96 4.68
CA LEU A 24 18.43 28.09 3.23
C LEU A 24 18.29 26.71 2.57
N GLY A 25 19.09 25.74 2.98
CA GLY A 25 19.00 24.36 2.51
C GLY A 25 17.63 23.74 2.78
N SER A 26 17.06 23.98 3.96
CA SER A 26 15.72 23.48 4.32
C SER A 26 14.61 24.06 3.44
N ILE A 27 14.71 25.35 3.08
CA ILE A 27 13.76 26.02 2.19
C ILE A 27 13.87 25.45 0.78
N VAL A 28 15.09 25.30 0.25
CA VAL A 28 15.32 24.70 -1.08
C VAL A 28 14.81 23.27 -1.12
N PHE A 29 15.05 22.48 -0.07
CA PHE A 29 14.55 21.12 0.05
C PHE A 29 13.01 21.07 0.08
N ALA A 30 12.36 21.95 0.83
CA ALA A 30 10.90 22.04 0.87
C ALA A 30 10.31 22.37 -0.51
N ILE A 31 10.90 23.33 -1.23
CA ILE A 31 10.49 23.68 -2.61
C ILE A 31 10.65 22.48 -3.54
N LEU A 32 11.78 21.77 -3.46
CA LEU A 32 12.03 20.57 -4.26
C LEU A 32 10.97 19.49 -4.01
N VAL A 33 10.62 19.24 -2.74
CA VAL A 33 9.58 18.26 -2.38
C VAL A 33 8.22 18.66 -2.95
N VAL A 34 7.83 19.93 -2.86
CA VAL A 34 6.56 20.44 -3.41
C VAL A 34 6.51 20.27 -4.93
N ILE A 35 7.61 20.57 -5.64
CA ILE A 35 7.72 20.36 -7.08
C ILE A 35 7.56 18.88 -7.43
N LEU A 36 8.27 17.99 -6.71
CA LEU A 36 8.19 16.55 -6.93
C LEU A 36 6.78 16.01 -6.71
N ILE A 37 6.09 16.44 -5.65
CA ILE A 37 4.69 16.07 -5.37
C ILE A 37 3.78 16.55 -6.51
N THR A 38 3.94 17.81 -6.95
CA THR A 38 3.10 18.39 -8.01
C THR A 38 3.28 17.66 -9.33
N VAL A 39 4.53 17.35 -9.72
CA VAL A 39 4.82 16.59 -10.95
C VAL A 39 4.32 15.14 -10.83
N SER A 40 4.49 14.51 -9.67
CA SER A 40 4.00 13.15 -9.38
C SER A 40 2.48 13.05 -9.54
N ILE A 41 1.73 14.01 -8.97
CA ILE A 41 0.27 14.09 -9.11
C ILE A 41 -0.12 14.32 -10.57
N ARG A 42 0.52 15.26 -11.27
CA ARG A 42 0.19 15.59 -12.67
C ARG A 42 0.48 14.46 -13.66
N ARG A 43 1.61 13.75 -13.50
CA ARG A 43 1.92 12.60 -14.37
C ARG A 43 1.05 11.39 -14.06
N GLY A 44 0.37 11.36 -12.92
CA GLY A 44 -0.42 10.20 -12.49
C GLY A 44 0.44 8.95 -12.25
N SER A 45 1.76 9.10 -12.29
CA SER A 45 2.75 8.08 -12.09
C SER A 45 3.67 8.59 -10.99
N ILE A 46 3.74 7.85 -9.89
CA ILE A 46 4.64 8.18 -8.81
C ILE A 46 6.07 7.98 -9.33
N ILE A 47 6.87 9.05 -9.35
CA ILE A 47 8.21 9.05 -9.95
C ILE A 47 9.13 8.03 -9.23
N PHE A 48 8.88 7.75 -7.96
CA PHE A 48 9.57 6.73 -7.16
C PHE A 48 8.58 5.81 -6.42
N PRO A 49 7.94 4.83 -7.12
CA PRO A 49 6.92 3.98 -6.51
C PRO A 49 7.50 3.12 -5.38
N ALA A 50 8.74 2.64 -5.53
CA ALA A 50 9.39 1.78 -4.55
C ALA A 50 9.73 2.52 -3.24
N LEU A 51 10.25 3.74 -3.32
CA LEU A 51 10.59 4.54 -2.13
C LEU A 51 9.33 4.94 -1.36
N ILE A 52 8.29 5.40 -2.07
CA ILE A 52 7.02 5.78 -1.43
C ILE A 52 6.33 4.56 -0.82
N LYS A 53 6.31 3.40 -1.50
CA LYS A 53 5.73 2.17 -0.94
C LYS A 53 6.42 1.74 0.36
N SER A 54 7.75 1.74 0.41
CA SER A 54 8.49 1.41 1.63
C SER A 54 8.27 2.44 2.74
N GLY A 55 8.27 3.73 2.39
CA GLY A 55 7.98 4.82 3.33
C GLY A 55 6.58 4.71 3.93
N MET A 56 5.57 4.35 3.12
CA MET A 56 4.19 4.16 3.57
C MET A 56 4.04 3.05 4.60
N VAL A 57 4.68 1.89 4.42
CA VAL A 57 4.58 0.79 5.38
C VAL A 57 5.18 1.18 6.73
N LEU A 58 6.29 1.91 6.71
CA LEU A 58 6.93 2.42 7.93
C LEU A 58 6.06 3.49 8.62
N THR A 59 5.52 4.43 7.84
CA THR A 59 4.62 5.47 8.39
C THR A 59 3.29 4.91 8.86
N GLU A 60 2.75 3.86 8.23
CA GLU A 60 1.51 3.22 8.68
C GLU A 60 1.60 2.73 10.13
N GLY A 61 2.73 2.10 10.50
CA GLY A 61 2.97 1.67 11.87
C GLY A 61 3.02 2.83 12.86
N LEU A 62 3.75 3.90 12.53
CA LEU A 62 3.86 5.10 13.35
C LEU A 62 2.52 5.82 13.50
N VAL A 63 1.82 5.99 12.38
CA VAL A 63 0.52 6.66 12.30
C VAL A 63 -0.52 5.91 13.13
N LYS A 64 -0.56 4.58 13.06
CA LYS A 64 -1.42 3.77 13.94
C LYS A 64 -1.06 3.92 15.40
N ALA A 65 0.22 3.89 15.75
CA ALA A 65 0.67 4.07 17.14
C ALA A 65 0.25 5.44 17.69
N LEU A 66 0.42 6.51 16.91
CA LEU A 66 -0.04 7.85 17.26
C LEU A 66 -1.56 7.91 17.38
N PHE A 67 -2.30 7.39 16.41
CA PHE A 67 -3.76 7.43 16.44
C PHE A 67 -4.36 6.63 17.60
N ARG A 68 -3.75 5.50 17.99
CA ARG A 68 -4.13 4.79 19.22
C ARG A 68 -3.89 5.63 20.47
N LEU A 69 -2.78 6.38 20.53
CA LEU A 69 -2.50 7.28 21.64
C LEU A 69 -3.56 8.40 21.77
N PHE A 70 -4.12 8.85 20.64
CA PHE A 70 -5.19 9.85 20.58
C PHE A 70 -6.61 9.26 20.61
N GLY A 71 -6.78 7.95 20.83
CA GLY A 71 -8.09 7.31 21.01
C GLY A 71 -8.90 7.08 19.73
N LEU A 72 -8.27 7.10 18.56
CA LEU A 72 -8.92 6.79 17.28
C LEU A 72 -9.00 5.28 17.03
N GLU A 73 -10.12 4.85 16.43
CA GLU A 73 -10.36 3.44 16.13
C GLU A 73 -9.44 2.92 15.01
N ASP A 74 -8.80 1.77 15.27
CA ASP A 74 -7.90 1.10 14.31
C ASP A 74 -8.53 0.89 12.92
N ASN A 75 -9.84 0.65 12.85
CA ASN A 75 -10.56 0.38 11.60
C ASN A 75 -10.55 1.56 10.63
N GLN A 76 -10.69 2.80 11.12
CA GLN A 76 -10.72 3.99 10.26
C GLN A 76 -9.35 4.24 9.62
N VAL A 77 -8.30 4.09 10.44
CA VAL A 77 -6.91 4.23 9.99
C VAL A 77 -6.59 3.15 8.95
N HIS A 78 -6.97 1.90 9.22
CA HIS A 78 -6.80 0.80 8.27
C HIS A 78 -7.51 1.04 6.93
N ALA A 79 -8.77 1.48 6.96
CA ALA A 79 -9.53 1.78 5.74
C ALA A 79 -8.88 2.90 4.91
N PHE A 80 -8.37 3.95 5.57
CA PHE A 80 -7.64 5.04 4.91
C PHE A 80 -6.41 4.52 4.15
N PHE A 81 -5.56 3.71 4.80
CA PHE A 81 -4.37 3.14 4.15
C PHE A 81 -4.73 2.22 2.98
N ILE A 82 -5.78 1.41 3.10
CA ILE A 82 -6.27 0.57 1.98
C ILE A 82 -6.68 1.46 0.80
N GLN A 83 -7.47 2.51 1.03
CA GLN A 83 -7.90 3.41 -0.04
C GLN A 83 -6.72 4.15 -0.70
N LEU A 84 -5.76 4.59 0.10
CA LEU A 84 -4.55 5.25 -0.39
C LEU A 84 -3.73 4.31 -1.28
N HIS A 85 -3.48 3.08 -0.84
CA HIS A 85 -2.79 2.06 -1.65
C HIS A 85 -3.56 1.74 -2.93
N ASN A 86 -4.88 1.60 -2.87
CA ASN A 86 -5.71 1.34 -4.04
C ASN A 86 -5.64 2.49 -5.04
N SER A 87 -5.76 3.74 -4.58
CA SER A 87 -5.68 4.94 -5.43
C SER A 87 -4.33 5.03 -6.15
N MET A 88 -3.23 4.80 -5.43
CA MET A 88 -1.88 4.87 -6.01
C MET A 88 -1.61 3.78 -7.06
N ASN A 89 -2.18 2.58 -6.90
CA ASN A 89 -1.97 1.48 -7.84
C ASN A 89 -3.06 1.41 -8.92
N ARG A 90 -4.15 2.19 -8.82
CA ARG A 90 -5.31 2.11 -9.71
C ARG A 90 -4.95 2.18 -11.18
N LYS A 91 -4.21 3.23 -11.59
CA LYS A 91 -3.83 3.44 -12.99
C LYS A 91 -2.95 2.29 -13.53
N ALA A 92 -1.99 1.83 -12.73
CA ALA A 92 -1.12 0.73 -13.11
C ALA A 92 -1.90 -0.61 -13.21
N PHE A 93 -2.88 -0.81 -12.34
CA PHE A 93 -3.76 -1.97 -12.36
C PHE A 93 -4.69 -1.96 -13.59
N GLU A 94 -5.31 -0.82 -13.90
CA GLU A 94 -6.23 -0.66 -15.02
C GLU A 94 -5.52 -0.84 -16.38
N ALA A 95 -4.24 -0.51 -16.48
CA ALA A 95 -3.44 -0.69 -17.69
C ALA A 95 -3.14 -2.17 -18.04
N ILE A 96 -3.29 -3.10 -17.10
CA ILE A 96 -3.01 -4.53 -17.31
C ILE A 96 -4.26 -5.23 -17.87
N PRO A 97 -4.22 -6.05 -18.93
CA PRO A 97 -5.39 -6.78 -19.43
C PRO A 97 -6.04 -7.68 -18.36
N VAL A 98 -7.35 -7.87 -18.39
CA VAL A 98 -8.09 -8.54 -17.30
C VAL A 98 -7.69 -10.00 -17.13
N GLU A 99 -7.33 -10.66 -18.23
CA GLU A 99 -6.91 -12.06 -18.31
C GLU A 99 -5.58 -12.31 -17.59
N GLU A 100 -4.78 -11.24 -17.42
CA GLU A 100 -3.51 -11.26 -16.71
C GLU A 100 -3.66 -10.86 -15.23
N ARG A 101 -4.90 -10.64 -14.76
CA ARG A 101 -5.23 -10.27 -13.38
C ARG A 101 -5.73 -11.49 -12.61
N ALA A 102 -5.37 -11.55 -11.33
CA ALA A 102 -5.91 -12.53 -10.38
C ALA A 102 -6.79 -11.86 -9.32
N LEU A 103 -7.93 -12.48 -9.03
CA LEU A 103 -8.85 -12.08 -7.95
C LEU A 103 -8.82 -13.13 -6.84
N PHE A 104 -8.49 -12.71 -5.62
CA PHE A 104 -8.51 -13.58 -4.44
C PHE A 104 -9.71 -13.25 -3.56
N LEU A 105 -10.55 -14.25 -3.31
CA LEU A 105 -11.73 -14.16 -2.45
C LEU A 105 -11.47 -14.87 -1.11
N PRO A 106 -11.92 -14.30 0.02
CA PRO A 106 -11.69 -14.87 1.34
C PRO A 106 -12.61 -16.06 1.59
N GLN A 107 -12.12 -17.05 2.33
CA GLN A 107 -12.98 -18.17 2.77
C GLN A 107 -14.08 -17.74 3.74
N CYS A 108 -13.93 -16.60 4.42
CA CYS A 108 -14.83 -16.14 5.47
C CYS A 108 -16.25 -15.85 4.98
N LEU A 109 -16.43 -15.55 3.69
CA LEU A 109 -17.75 -15.32 3.08
C LEU A 109 -18.51 -16.61 2.74
N ARG A 110 -17.91 -17.78 3.00
CA ARG A 110 -18.50 -19.10 2.72
C ARG A 110 -19.48 -19.49 3.82
N SER A 111 -20.58 -20.14 3.44
CA SER A 111 -21.45 -20.81 4.41
C SER A 111 -20.75 -22.00 5.08
N SER A 112 -20.96 -22.18 6.39
CA SER A 112 -20.46 -23.34 7.14
C SER A 112 -20.89 -24.68 6.53
N LYS A 113 -22.03 -24.72 5.82
CA LYS A 113 -22.58 -25.92 5.15
C LYS A 113 -22.12 -26.09 3.70
N CYS A 114 -21.22 -25.25 3.20
CA CYS A 114 -20.81 -25.34 1.80
C CYS A 114 -20.06 -26.67 1.52
N PRO A 115 -20.35 -27.36 0.39
CA PRO A 115 -19.75 -28.65 0.04
C PRO A 115 -18.41 -28.54 -0.72
N ALA A 116 -17.82 -27.33 -0.79
CA ALA A 116 -16.55 -27.11 -1.47
C ALA A 116 -15.38 -27.67 -0.64
N HIS A 117 -14.49 -28.41 -1.30
CA HIS A 117 -13.29 -28.96 -0.68
C HIS A 117 -12.07 -28.10 -0.98
N LEU A 118 -11.09 -28.16 -0.08
CA LEU A 118 -9.81 -27.50 -0.26
C LEU A 118 -8.95 -28.31 -1.22
N THR A 119 -8.47 -27.65 -2.26
CA THR A 119 -7.54 -28.21 -3.24
C THR A 119 -6.21 -27.45 -3.16
N PRO A 120 -5.13 -27.92 -3.81
CA PRO A 120 -3.87 -27.16 -3.91
C PRO A 120 -4.03 -25.78 -4.57
N GLU A 121 -5.12 -25.50 -5.26
CA GLU A 121 -5.42 -24.18 -5.85
C GLU A 121 -6.41 -23.35 -5.02
N GLY A 122 -6.77 -23.81 -3.83
CA GLY A 122 -7.78 -23.20 -2.99
C GLY A 122 -9.10 -23.95 -2.99
N LEU A 123 -10.17 -23.30 -2.55
CA LEU A 123 -11.52 -23.83 -2.50
C LEU A 123 -12.14 -23.80 -3.89
N LYS A 124 -12.49 -24.98 -4.44
CA LYS A 124 -13.25 -25.08 -5.70
C LYS A 124 -14.74 -24.94 -5.39
N CYS A 125 -15.29 -23.76 -5.65
CA CYS A 125 -16.71 -23.49 -5.46
C CYS A 125 -17.56 -24.41 -6.35
N LYS A 126 -18.51 -25.13 -5.74
CA LYS A 126 -19.48 -25.99 -6.47
C LYS A 126 -20.78 -25.25 -6.85
N ARG A 127 -20.81 -23.92 -6.72
CA ARG A 127 -21.99 -23.07 -6.96
C ARG A 127 -23.25 -23.56 -6.22
N CYS A 128 -23.08 -23.97 -4.96
CA CYS A 128 -24.14 -24.55 -4.13
C CYS A 128 -25.28 -23.59 -3.70
N GLY A 129 -25.21 -22.30 -4.06
CA GLY A 129 -26.22 -21.30 -3.72
C GLY A 129 -26.22 -20.81 -2.26
N LEU A 130 -25.40 -21.39 -1.37
CA LEU A 130 -25.43 -21.09 0.07
C LEU A 130 -24.69 -19.80 0.48
N CYS A 131 -24.01 -19.10 -0.44
CA CYS A 131 -23.26 -17.88 -0.14
C CYS A 131 -23.09 -17.00 -1.38
N MET A 132 -22.79 -15.71 -1.15
CA MET A 132 -22.62 -14.72 -2.22
C MET A 132 -21.43 -14.99 -3.14
N ILE A 133 -20.38 -15.70 -2.68
CA ILE A 133 -19.25 -16.05 -3.55
C ILE A 133 -19.74 -16.83 -4.77
N GLY A 134 -20.67 -17.77 -4.57
CA GLY A 134 -21.15 -18.66 -5.63
C GLY A 134 -21.89 -17.93 -6.75
N SER A 135 -22.64 -16.87 -6.42
CA SER A 135 -23.38 -16.06 -7.39
C SER A 135 -22.49 -15.11 -8.19
N TRP A 136 -21.42 -14.57 -7.58
CA TRP A 136 -20.52 -13.63 -8.24
C TRP A 136 -19.41 -14.29 -9.05
N LEU A 137 -19.07 -15.54 -8.73
CA LEU A 137 -17.99 -16.25 -9.41
C LEU A 137 -18.15 -16.31 -10.94
N PRO A 138 -19.33 -16.64 -11.51
CA PRO A 138 -19.53 -16.61 -12.96
C PRO A 138 -19.34 -15.23 -13.58
N VAL A 139 -19.72 -14.16 -12.86
CA VAL A 139 -19.57 -12.77 -13.35
C VAL A 139 -18.09 -12.43 -13.51
N PHE A 140 -17.28 -12.73 -12.48
CA PHE A 140 -15.84 -12.48 -12.55
C PHE A 140 -15.13 -13.35 -13.61
N GLU A 141 -15.54 -14.61 -13.75
CA GLU A 141 -15.04 -15.52 -14.79
C GLU A 141 -15.38 -15.00 -16.20
N GLN A 142 -16.61 -14.52 -16.41
CA GLN A 142 -17.05 -13.91 -17.69
C GLN A 142 -16.32 -12.62 -18.02
N MET A 143 -15.95 -11.83 -17.00
CA MET A 143 -15.11 -10.65 -17.17
C MET A 143 -13.65 -10.99 -17.54
N GLY A 144 -13.24 -12.26 -17.48
CA GLY A 144 -11.89 -12.72 -17.82
C GLY A 144 -10.95 -12.84 -16.63
N TYR A 145 -11.41 -12.60 -15.39
CA TYR A 145 -10.55 -12.71 -14.21
C TYR A 145 -10.20 -14.16 -13.89
N ARG A 146 -8.95 -14.38 -13.48
CA ARG A 146 -8.56 -15.64 -12.81
C ARG A 146 -8.92 -15.56 -11.33
N VAL A 147 -9.99 -16.24 -10.93
CA VAL A 147 -10.51 -16.16 -9.55
C VAL A 147 -10.04 -17.33 -8.69
N PHE A 148 -9.59 -17.03 -7.48
CA PHE A 148 -9.20 -18.02 -6.47
C PHE A 148 -9.90 -17.74 -5.15
N SER A 149 -10.62 -18.72 -4.61
CA SER A 149 -11.08 -18.66 -3.22
C SER A 149 -10.06 -19.37 -2.33
N VAL A 150 -9.45 -18.65 -1.40
CA VAL A 150 -8.31 -19.18 -0.62
C VAL A 150 -8.47 -18.92 0.88
N PRO A 151 -8.00 -19.86 1.72
CA PRO A 151 -8.14 -19.73 3.18
C PRO A 151 -7.12 -18.78 3.83
N GLY A 152 -5.98 -18.54 3.18
CA GLY A 152 -4.91 -17.75 3.78
C GLY A 152 -3.83 -17.30 2.79
N SER A 153 -2.94 -16.43 3.28
CA SER A 153 -1.91 -15.77 2.47
C SER A 153 -0.87 -16.72 1.87
N SER A 154 -0.64 -17.88 2.48
CA SER A 154 0.23 -18.93 1.94
C SER A 154 -0.27 -19.46 0.60
N PHE A 155 -1.59 -19.61 0.43
CA PHE A 155 -2.20 -20.00 -0.83
C PHE A 155 -2.06 -18.89 -1.87
N ILE A 156 -2.24 -17.62 -1.49
CA ILE A 156 -2.03 -16.48 -2.38
C ILE A 156 -0.61 -16.53 -2.96
N LYS A 157 0.41 -16.63 -2.09
CA LYS A 157 1.82 -16.74 -2.51
C LYS A 157 2.06 -17.90 -3.49
N ARG A 158 1.46 -19.06 -3.22
CA ARG A 158 1.57 -20.23 -4.11
C ARG A 158 0.92 -20.00 -5.47
N MET A 159 -0.26 -19.39 -5.51
CA MET A 159 -0.95 -19.08 -6.77
C MET A 159 -0.21 -18.01 -7.57
N VAL A 160 0.30 -16.98 -6.91
CA VAL A 160 1.14 -15.96 -7.55
C VAL A 160 2.39 -16.57 -8.15
N LYS A 161 3.06 -17.47 -7.43
CA LYS A 161 4.24 -18.19 -7.95
C LYS A 161 3.90 -19.16 -9.09
N LYS A 162 2.72 -19.76 -9.09
CA LYS A 162 2.30 -20.72 -10.13
C LYS A 162 1.83 -20.04 -11.42
N TYR A 163 1.08 -18.95 -11.29
CA TYR A 163 0.38 -18.32 -12.41
C TYR A 163 0.96 -16.99 -12.85
N HIS A 164 1.91 -16.43 -12.09
CA HIS A 164 2.59 -15.16 -12.40
C HIS A 164 1.65 -14.04 -12.87
N PRO A 165 0.56 -13.74 -12.14
CA PRO A 165 -0.36 -12.67 -12.53
C PRO A 165 0.38 -11.33 -12.50
N LYS A 166 0.09 -10.47 -13.48
CA LYS A 166 0.68 -9.12 -13.55
C LYS A 166 -0.01 -8.15 -12.58
N ALA A 167 -1.28 -8.39 -12.26
CA ALA A 167 -2.05 -7.61 -11.30
C ALA A 167 -2.88 -8.50 -10.38
N ILE A 168 -3.12 -8.04 -9.15
CA ILE A 168 -3.84 -8.81 -8.12
C ILE A 168 -4.86 -7.92 -7.42
N ILE A 169 -6.07 -8.43 -7.22
CA ILE A 169 -7.06 -7.91 -6.27
C ILE A 169 -7.24 -8.93 -5.16
N GLY A 170 -7.19 -8.49 -3.91
CA GLY A 170 -7.64 -9.27 -2.76
C GLY A 170 -8.88 -8.65 -2.15
N VAL A 171 -9.86 -9.48 -1.81
CA VAL A 171 -11.02 -9.08 -1.00
C VAL A 171 -10.75 -9.55 0.43
N GLY A 172 -10.84 -8.62 1.39
CA GLY A 172 -10.58 -8.82 2.82
C GLY A 172 -11.83 -8.61 3.65
#